data_AF-A0A1B9KFK5-F1
#
_entry.id   AF-A0A1B9KFK5-F1
#
_cell.length_a   1.000
_cell.length_b   1.000
_cell.length_c   1.000
_cell.angle_alpha   90.00
_cell.angle_beta   90.00
_cell.angle_gamma   90.00
#
_symmetry.space_group_name_H-M   'P 1'
#
loop_
_entity.id
_entity.type
_entity.pdbx_description
1 polymer ?
#
loop_
_entity_poly.entity_id
_entity_poly.type
_entity_poly.pdbx_seq_one_letter_code
_entity_poly.pdbx_strand_id
1 'polypeptide(L)'
;MNGKIARADNRSDAIILPPTVVAVIDYVRPAVSLGNDEYAGPADIWNPSKGFLVQSINPESYNLNFPTTGAHNLYFDLLITGDVEQLIWEPVTHEGITATVTNVVVREWWIPDEDKRQVVARVRLTGPEASNQWYNSNPSRIAKPRLPQTFELVGRDIYGGEVVKYGFVLRQWFVNRGNQAKAYSDQLAWCNSLGYRMPRVRDLTNSNYNDLGATLVNHYKRHIGAGFFTEWGNIFYYPGTGFITSYYWTSGATGSYQFPVGSYSGGVRSDSASVSRYGLCTAP
;
A
#
# COMPACT_ATOMS: atom_id res chain seq x y z
N MET A 1 3.16 70.87 -45.18
CA MET A 1 3.30 70.39 -43.77
C MET A 1 1.92 70.42 -43.13
N ASN A 2 1.66 69.50 -42.19
CA ASN A 2 0.40 69.13 -41.51
C ASN A 2 -0.13 67.77 -42.03
N GLY A 3 -0.09 66.63 -41.34
CA GLY A 3 0.35 66.31 -39.98
C GLY A 3 -0.67 65.42 -39.26
N LYS A 4 -0.63 64.09 -39.50
CA LYS A 4 -1.19 62.93 -38.72
C LYS A 4 -2.71 62.97 -38.42
N ILE A 5 -3.43 61.84 -38.31
CA ILE A 5 -3.43 60.90 -37.19
C ILE A 5 -3.90 59.51 -37.69
N ALA A 6 -3.03 58.51 -37.61
CA ALA A 6 -3.42 57.11 -37.67
C ALA A 6 -3.83 56.68 -36.26
N ARG A 7 -5.06 56.17 -36.09
CA ARG A 7 -5.51 55.51 -34.86
C ARG A 7 -4.78 54.17 -34.74
N ALA A 8 -3.92 54.05 -33.74
CA ALA A 8 -3.40 52.77 -33.31
C ALA A 8 -4.50 52.06 -32.51
N ASP A 9 -4.97 50.93 -33.02
CA ASP A 9 -5.83 49.99 -32.29
C ASP A 9 -4.97 49.31 -31.21
N ASN A 10 -5.02 49.84 -29.99
CA ASN A 10 -4.50 49.14 -28.81
C ASN A 10 -5.52 48.08 -28.39
N ARG A 11 -5.49 46.91 -29.02
CA ARG A 11 -6.05 45.70 -28.41
C ARG A 11 -5.02 45.15 -27.44
N SER A 12 -5.23 45.44 -26.16
CA SER A 12 -4.55 44.73 -25.08
C SER A 12 -5.10 43.31 -25.04
N ASP A 13 -4.39 42.37 -25.68
CA ASP A 13 -4.64 40.95 -25.48
C ASP A 13 -4.26 40.61 -24.04
N ALA A 14 -5.27 40.47 -23.18
CA ALA A 14 -5.08 39.96 -21.83
C ALA A 14 -4.73 38.47 -21.94
N ILE A 15 -3.47 38.11 -21.72
CA ILE A 15 -3.08 36.72 -21.49
C ILE A 15 -3.61 36.34 -20.11
N ILE A 16 -4.79 35.71 -20.08
CA ILE A 16 -5.28 35.01 -18.88
C ILE A 16 -4.41 33.78 -18.75
N LEU A 17 -3.36 33.86 -17.91
CA LEU A 17 -2.67 32.67 -17.45
C LEU A 17 -3.68 31.85 -16.66
N PRO A 18 -3.96 30.58 -17.04
CA PRO A 18 -4.77 29.72 -16.18
C PRO A 18 -4.10 29.67 -14.81
N PRO A 19 -4.87 29.62 -13.71
CA PRO A 19 -4.28 29.48 -12.38
C PRO A 19 -3.40 28.23 -12.41
N THR A 20 -2.10 28.41 -12.18
CA THR A 20 -1.14 27.32 -11.97
C THR A 20 -1.50 26.66 -10.65
N VAL A 21 -2.52 25.80 -10.68
CA VAL A 21 -2.75 24.85 -9.60
C VAL A 21 -1.58 23.88 -9.67
N VAL A 22 -0.59 24.10 -8.82
CA VAL A 22 0.53 23.17 -8.65
C VAL A 22 -0.07 21.88 -8.12
N ALA A 23 0.06 20.79 -8.89
CA ALA A 23 -0.43 19.50 -8.44
C ALA A 23 0.44 19.02 -7.28
N VAL A 24 -0.19 18.69 -6.16
CA VAL A 24 0.49 18.23 -4.93
C VAL A 24 -0.17 16.97 -4.43
N ILE A 25 0.64 16.03 -3.93
CA ILE A 25 0.18 14.83 -3.22
C ILE A 25 0.48 15.03 -1.74
N ASP A 26 -0.55 15.31 -0.96
CA ASP A 26 -0.41 15.46 0.49
C ASP A 26 -0.61 14.13 1.23
N TYR A 27 -1.44 13.25 0.67
CA TYR A 27 -1.81 11.99 1.29
C TYR A 27 -1.82 10.84 0.28
N VAL A 28 -1.53 9.65 0.80
CA VAL A 28 -1.74 8.38 0.11
C VAL A 28 -2.66 7.49 0.93
N ARG A 29 -3.69 6.98 0.26
CA ARG A 29 -4.84 6.36 0.93
C ARG A 29 -4.92 4.87 0.61
N PRO A 30 -4.41 3.99 1.50
CA PRO A 30 -4.85 2.60 1.57
C PRO A 30 -6.26 2.52 2.20
N ALA A 31 -6.75 1.32 2.46
CA ALA A 31 -7.96 1.10 3.26
C ALA A 31 -7.83 1.80 4.62
N VAL A 32 -8.68 2.81 4.87
CA VAL A 32 -8.63 3.67 6.07
C VAL A 32 -9.39 3.12 7.28
N SER A 33 -10.20 2.07 7.10
CA SER A 33 -10.92 1.43 8.20
C SER A 33 -9.99 0.95 9.31
N LEU A 34 -10.42 1.05 10.58
CA LEU A 34 -9.53 0.81 11.72
C LEU A 34 -8.25 1.67 11.61
N GLY A 35 -8.46 2.96 11.36
CA GLY A 35 -7.42 4.00 11.38
C GLY A 35 -7.84 5.18 12.26
N ASN A 36 -8.91 5.05 13.03
CA ASN A 36 -9.40 6.03 13.98
C ASN A 36 -9.14 5.58 15.42
N ASP A 37 -9.39 6.47 16.37
CA ASP A 37 -9.39 6.19 17.81
C ASP A 37 -8.16 5.38 18.27
N GLU A 38 -8.38 4.18 18.79
CA GLU A 38 -7.34 3.32 19.33
C GLU A 38 -6.38 2.72 18.27
N TYR A 39 -6.76 2.75 16.99
CA TYR A 39 -5.96 2.28 15.85
C TYR A 39 -5.22 3.42 15.14
N ALA A 40 -5.54 4.67 15.46
CA ALA A 40 -4.95 5.83 14.80
C ALA A 40 -3.42 5.87 15.04
N GLY A 41 -2.71 6.20 13.96
CA GLY A 41 -1.30 6.51 14.00
C GLY A 41 -1.02 7.90 14.57
N PRO A 42 0.25 8.25 14.77
CA PRO A 42 0.68 9.63 15.03
C PRO A 42 0.15 10.58 13.95
N ALA A 43 -0.27 11.79 14.33
CA ALA A 43 -0.93 12.74 13.42
C ALA A 43 0.00 13.29 12.31
N ASP A 44 1.31 13.22 12.51
CA ASP A 44 2.36 13.52 11.55
C ASP A 44 2.60 12.39 10.52
N ILE A 45 2.03 11.20 10.76
CA ILE A 45 2.15 10.03 9.88
C ILE A 45 0.80 9.65 9.26
N TRP A 46 -0.29 9.76 10.01
CA TRP A 46 -1.60 9.21 9.63
C TRP A 46 -2.75 10.18 9.90
N ASN A 47 -3.56 10.39 8.87
CA ASN A 47 -4.85 11.07 8.93
C ASN A 47 -5.99 10.03 8.84
N PRO A 48 -6.90 9.92 9.82
CA PRO A 48 -7.98 8.93 9.82
C PRO A 48 -8.90 8.94 8.59
N SER A 49 -9.07 10.10 7.94
CA SER A 49 -9.94 10.24 6.76
C SER A 49 -9.17 10.14 5.44
N LYS A 50 -7.91 10.58 5.42
CA LYS A 50 -7.12 10.76 4.18
C LYS A 50 -6.02 9.72 3.97
N GLY A 51 -5.56 9.03 5.02
CA GLY A 51 -4.52 8.01 4.93
C GLY A 51 -3.15 8.49 5.42
N PHE A 52 -2.07 7.95 4.86
CA PHE A 52 -0.71 8.33 5.25
C PHE A 52 -0.33 9.68 4.66
N LEU A 53 0.32 10.52 5.46
CA LEU A 53 0.94 11.76 4.99
C LEU A 53 2.18 11.43 4.16
N VAL A 54 2.37 12.13 3.04
CA VAL A 54 3.63 12.05 2.29
C VAL A 54 4.76 12.61 3.16
N GLN A 55 5.75 11.78 3.48
CA GLN A 55 6.85 12.15 4.38
C GLN A 55 7.97 12.88 3.64
N SER A 56 8.18 12.56 2.35
CA SER A 56 9.17 13.24 1.53
C SER A 56 8.88 13.09 0.03
N ILE A 57 9.22 14.13 -0.74
CA ILE A 57 9.30 14.08 -2.21
C ILE A 57 10.75 14.02 -2.71
N ASN A 58 11.74 14.05 -1.82
CA ASN A 58 13.14 13.83 -2.17
C ASN A 58 13.39 12.32 -2.38
N PRO A 59 13.89 11.88 -3.55
CA PRO A 59 14.20 10.48 -3.83
C PRO A 59 15.07 9.78 -2.79
N GLU A 60 16.00 10.50 -2.16
CA GLU A 60 16.89 9.94 -1.12
C GLU A 60 16.14 9.55 0.17
N SER A 61 14.89 9.99 0.33
CA SER A 61 14.08 9.78 1.54
C SER A 61 12.75 9.07 1.25
N TYR A 62 12.59 8.47 0.06
CA TYR A 62 11.39 7.68 -0.28
C TYR A 62 11.19 6.45 0.63
N ASN A 63 12.22 6.02 1.36
CA ASN A 63 12.09 4.96 2.37
C ASN A 63 11.23 5.36 3.58
N LEU A 64 10.92 6.64 3.74
CA LEU A 64 10.00 7.15 4.77
C LEU A 64 8.54 7.06 4.34
N ASN A 65 8.26 6.92 3.03
CA ASN A 65 6.91 6.91 2.49
C ASN A 65 6.26 5.53 2.54
N PHE A 66 4.94 5.52 2.60
CA PHE A 66 4.13 4.32 2.38
C PHE A 66 4.09 3.95 0.88
N PRO A 67 4.00 2.68 0.50
CA PRO A 67 4.17 1.50 1.33
C PRO A 67 5.63 1.05 1.43
N THR A 68 5.97 0.39 2.54
CA THR A 68 7.22 -0.36 2.68
C THR A 68 7.03 -1.85 2.41
N THR A 69 5.79 -2.32 2.43
CA THR A 69 5.42 -3.73 2.21
C THR A 69 4.44 -3.86 1.06
N GLY A 70 4.40 -4.99 0.37
CA GLY A 70 3.47 -5.17 -0.75
C GLY A 70 3.02 -6.62 -0.94
N ALA A 71 1.92 -6.78 -1.69
CA ALA A 71 1.42 -8.06 -2.16
C ALA A 71 0.68 -7.85 -3.49
N HIS A 72 0.50 -8.93 -4.24
CA HIS A 72 -0.19 -8.90 -5.52
C HIS A 72 -1.62 -8.38 -5.36
N ASN A 73 -2.01 -7.43 -6.21
CA ASN A 73 -3.31 -6.75 -6.25
C ASN A 73 -3.64 -5.79 -5.10
N LEU A 74 -2.67 -5.45 -4.25
CA LEU A 74 -2.85 -4.30 -3.38
C LEU A 74 -2.81 -3.01 -4.15
N TYR A 75 -3.56 -2.03 -3.64
CA TYR A 75 -3.62 -0.72 -4.25
C TYR A 75 -3.82 0.37 -3.20
N PHE A 76 -3.43 1.58 -3.54
CA PHE A 76 -3.69 2.78 -2.75
C PHE A 76 -3.95 3.95 -3.69
N ASP A 77 -4.62 4.97 -3.18
CA ASP A 77 -4.98 6.15 -3.97
C ASP A 77 -4.03 7.30 -3.62
N LEU A 78 -3.50 7.99 -4.64
CA LEU A 78 -2.82 9.28 -4.47
C LEU A 78 -3.89 10.37 -4.39
N LEU A 79 -3.93 11.11 -3.28
CA LEU A 79 -4.84 12.25 -3.15
C LEU A 79 -4.13 13.49 -3.68
N ILE A 80 -4.38 13.79 -4.95
CA ILE A 80 -3.76 14.89 -5.68
C ILE A 80 -4.71 16.10 -5.66
N THR A 81 -4.21 17.25 -5.26
CA THR A 81 -4.89 18.54 -5.48
C THR A 81 -4.64 18.98 -6.92
N GLY A 82 -5.68 19.14 -7.75
CA GLY A 82 -5.55 19.55 -9.16
C GLY A 82 -6.31 18.63 -10.12
N ASP A 83 -6.06 18.77 -11.42
CA ASP A 83 -6.74 17.97 -12.45
C ASP A 83 -6.06 16.61 -12.65
N VAL A 84 -6.47 15.63 -11.84
CA VAL A 84 -5.96 14.26 -11.84
C VAL A 84 -6.24 13.54 -13.16
N GLU A 85 -7.36 13.85 -13.82
CA GLU A 85 -7.82 13.17 -15.02
C GLU A 85 -6.90 13.41 -16.22
N GLN A 86 -6.21 14.55 -16.24
CA GLN A 86 -5.28 14.91 -17.30
C GLN A 86 -3.88 14.29 -17.14
N LEU A 87 -3.58 13.66 -16.00
CA LEU A 87 -2.27 13.09 -15.74
C LEU A 87 -2.09 11.75 -16.44
N ILE A 88 -0.98 11.64 -17.17
CA ILE A 88 -0.52 10.43 -17.84
C ILE A 88 0.58 9.80 -17.00
N TRP A 89 0.52 8.47 -16.83
CA TRP A 89 1.43 7.71 -15.99
C TRP A 89 2.01 6.53 -16.75
N GLU A 90 3.30 6.29 -16.58
CA GLU A 90 3.95 5.07 -17.07
C GLU A 90 4.11 4.06 -15.91
N PRO A 91 3.90 2.75 -16.17
CA PRO A 91 4.11 1.73 -15.16
C PRO A 91 5.60 1.58 -14.82
N VAL A 92 5.91 1.40 -13.55
CA VAL A 92 7.28 1.18 -13.06
C VAL A 92 7.44 -0.26 -12.64
N THR A 93 8.46 -0.96 -13.14
CA THR A 93 8.69 -2.39 -12.88
C THR A 93 10.10 -2.66 -12.37
N HIS A 94 10.19 -3.32 -11.22
CA HIS A 94 11.44 -3.79 -10.62
C HIS A 94 11.26 -5.20 -10.06
N GLU A 95 12.20 -6.10 -10.33
CA GLU A 95 12.24 -7.45 -9.74
C GLU A 95 10.94 -8.27 -9.89
N GLY A 96 10.22 -8.05 -11.01
CA GLY A 96 8.95 -8.69 -11.29
C GLY A 96 7.74 -8.10 -10.55
N ILE A 97 7.89 -6.99 -9.84
CA ILE A 97 6.81 -6.18 -9.27
C ILE A 97 6.59 -4.97 -10.16
N THR A 98 5.34 -4.71 -10.55
CA THR A 98 4.92 -3.56 -11.33
C THR A 98 3.95 -2.69 -10.53
N ALA A 99 4.26 -1.40 -10.43
CA ALA A 99 3.33 -0.37 -9.96
C ALA A 99 2.67 0.29 -11.18
N THR A 100 1.34 0.16 -11.29
CA THR A 100 0.55 0.78 -12.36
C THR A 100 -0.35 1.84 -11.77
N VAL A 101 -0.35 3.04 -12.34
CA VAL A 101 -1.25 4.12 -11.93
C VAL A 101 -2.41 4.22 -12.92
N THR A 102 -3.63 4.25 -12.40
CA THR A 102 -4.85 4.40 -13.20
C THR A 102 -5.80 5.38 -12.54
N ASN A 103 -6.38 6.28 -13.33
CA ASN A 103 -7.42 7.18 -12.83
C ASN A 103 -8.73 6.39 -12.70
N VAL A 104 -9.28 6.35 -11.48
CA VAL A 104 -10.50 5.58 -11.18
C VAL A 104 -11.48 6.41 -10.37
N VAL A 105 -12.76 6.20 -10.62
CA VAL A 105 -13.84 6.72 -9.77
C VAL A 105 -13.94 5.85 -8.53
N VAL A 106 -13.63 6.38 -7.35
CA VAL A 106 -13.71 5.61 -6.09
C VAL A 106 -15.15 5.35 -5.71
N ARG A 107 -15.45 4.09 -5.40
CA ARG A 107 -16.80 3.62 -5.04
C ARG A 107 -16.80 2.63 -3.90
N GLU A 108 -15.63 2.34 -3.36
CA GLU A 108 -15.45 1.41 -2.27
C GLU A 108 -16.18 1.92 -1.03
N TRP A 109 -16.83 1.00 -0.32
CA TRP A 109 -17.69 1.33 0.80
C TRP A 109 -16.93 1.91 2.00
N TRP A 110 -15.63 1.62 2.11
CA TRP A 110 -14.75 2.08 3.18
C TRP A 110 -14.16 3.48 2.92
N ILE A 111 -14.42 4.08 1.75
CA ILE A 111 -14.05 5.46 1.44
C ILE A 111 -15.04 6.40 2.15
N PRO A 112 -14.57 7.51 2.76
CA PRO A 112 -15.45 8.52 3.34
C PRO A 112 -16.50 9.02 2.34
N ASP A 113 -17.74 9.24 2.78
CA ASP A 113 -18.83 9.62 1.88
C ASP A 113 -18.56 10.90 1.08
N GLU A 114 -17.84 11.87 1.67
CA GLU A 114 -17.38 13.10 1.03
C GLU A 114 -16.44 12.84 -0.17
N ASP A 115 -15.67 11.76 -0.12
CA ASP A 115 -14.68 11.40 -1.13
C ASP A 115 -15.24 10.39 -2.16
N LYS A 116 -16.45 9.85 -1.93
CA LYS A 116 -17.06 8.90 -2.87
C LYS A 116 -17.37 9.56 -4.21
N ARG A 117 -17.19 8.80 -5.29
CA ARG A 117 -17.42 9.21 -6.68
C ARG A 117 -16.45 10.28 -7.20
N GLN A 118 -15.43 10.64 -6.44
CA GLN A 118 -14.32 11.44 -6.95
C GLN A 118 -13.36 10.56 -7.78
N VAL A 119 -12.61 11.19 -8.68
CA VAL A 119 -11.54 10.51 -9.42
C VAL A 119 -10.24 10.63 -8.63
N VAL A 120 -9.53 9.51 -8.51
CA VAL A 120 -8.22 9.44 -7.87
C VAL A 120 -7.24 8.70 -8.77
N ALA A 121 -5.96 9.02 -8.63
CA ALA A 121 -4.89 8.24 -9.24
C ALA A 121 -4.59 7.03 -8.35
N ARG A 122 -5.07 5.86 -8.74
CA ARG A 122 -4.86 4.60 -7.99
C ARG A 122 -3.60 3.91 -8.44
N VAL A 123 -2.70 3.66 -7.51
CA VAL A 123 -1.50 2.83 -7.69
C VAL A 123 -1.85 1.40 -7.35
N ARG A 124 -1.74 0.48 -8.30
CA ARG A 124 -1.90 -0.98 -8.09
C ARG A 124 -0.55 -1.67 -8.20
N LEU A 125 -0.23 -2.49 -7.21
CA LEU A 125 0.93 -3.37 -7.20
C LEU A 125 0.55 -4.73 -7.77
N THR A 126 1.24 -5.15 -8.83
CA THR A 126 1.20 -6.53 -9.33
C THR A 126 2.59 -7.13 -9.22
N GLY A 127 2.67 -8.44 -9.02
CA GLY A 127 3.95 -9.11 -8.83
C GLY A 127 3.78 -10.59 -8.54
N PRO A 128 4.83 -11.27 -8.03
CA PRO A 128 4.81 -12.70 -7.79
C PRO A 128 3.71 -13.12 -6.82
N GLU A 129 3.00 -14.18 -7.17
CA GLU A 129 1.84 -14.71 -6.45
C GLU A 129 1.73 -16.24 -6.64
N ALA A 130 0.81 -16.91 -5.93
CA ALA A 130 0.74 -18.38 -5.87
C ALA A 130 -0.69 -18.96 -5.96
N SER A 131 -1.63 -18.21 -6.54
CA SER A 131 -3.06 -18.52 -6.66
C SER A 131 -3.31 -19.83 -7.39
N ASN A 132 -2.52 -20.12 -8.42
CA ASN A 132 -2.55 -21.37 -9.16
C ASN A 132 -2.09 -22.60 -8.34
N GLN A 133 -1.51 -22.40 -7.16
CA GLN A 133 -0.93 -23.48 -6.33
C GLN A 133 -1.38 -23.46 -4.87
N TRP A 134 -2.41 -22.66 -4.51
CA TRP A 134 -2.92 -22.60 -3.14
C TRP A 134 -3.28 -23.98 -2.56
N TYR A 135 -3.94 -24.81 -3.36
CA TYR A 135 -4.39 -26.16 -2.98
C TYR A 135 -3.30 -27.23 -3.09
N ASN A 136 -2.13 -26.90 -3.65
CA ASN A 136 -1.00 -27.81 -3.73
C ASN A 136 -0.22 -27.77 -2.41
N SER A 137 -0.08 -28.92 -1.74
CA SER A 137 0.72 -29.03 -0.51
C SER A 137 2.23 -28.92 -0.77
N ASN A 138 2.68 -29.20 -1.99
CA ASN A 138 4.07 -29.15 -2.41
C ASN A 138 4.20 -28.21 -3.63
N PRO A 139 4.06 -26.89 -3.44
CA PRO A 139 4.12 -25.94 -4.53
C PRO A 139 5.52 -25.88 -5.13
N SER A 140 5.60 -25.43 -6.38
CA SER A 140 6.88 -25.10 -7.00
C SER A 140 7.34 -23.72 -6.56
N ARG A 141 8.64 -23.44 -6.66
CA ARG A 141 9.17 -22.10 -6.41
C ARG A 141 8.51 -21.09 -7.35
N ILE A 142 8.22 -19.91 -6.82
CA ILE A 142 7.79 -18.74 -7.59
C ILE A 142 8.91 -17.70 -7.61
N ALA A 143 8.78 -16.69 -8.47
CA ALA A 143 9.72 -15.57 -8.49
C ALA A 143 9.81 -14.92 -7.10
N LYS A 144 11.04 -14.64 -6.67
CA LYS A 144 11.34 -14.00 -5.39
C LYS A 144 12.03 -12.66 -5.70
N PRO A 145 11.34 -11.52 -5.51
CA PRO A 145 11.92 -10.21 -5.74
C PRO A 145 13.17 -9.98 -4.89
N ARG A 146 14.13 -9.19 -5.38
CA ARG A 146 15.27 -8.72 -4.58
C ARG A 146 14.98 -7.33 -4.04
N LEU A 147 14.41 -7.23 -2.83
CA LEU A 147 14.15 -5.93 -2.20
C LEU A 147 15.28 -5.56 -1.19
N PRO A 148 15.48 -4.27 -0.87
CA PRO A 148 14.64 -3.11 -1.19
C PRO A 148 14.69 -2.66 -2.66
N GLN A 149 13.57 -2.14 -3.17
CA GLN A 149 13.48 -1.48 -4.48
C GLN A 149 12.73 -0.15 -4.37
N THR A 150 13.27 0.88 -5.00
CA THR A 150 12.67 2.22 -5.07
C THR A 150 11.76 2.31 -6.29
N PHE A 151 10.53 2.76 -6.08
CA PHE A 151 9.57 3.07 -7.13
C PHE A 151 9.34 4.57 -7.15
N GLU A 152 9.46 5.22 -8.31
CA GLU A 152 9.11 6.64 -8.51
C GLU A 152 8.03 6.74 -9.59
N LEU A 153 6.83 7.16 -9.20
CA LEU A 153 5.71 7.40 -10.07
C LEU A 153 5.72 8.87 -10.49
N VAL A 154 5.69 9.12 -11.80
CA VAL A 154 5.71 10.47 -12.36
C VAL A 154 4.43 10.71 -13.14
N GLY A 155 3.62 11.65 -12.68
CA GLY A 155 2.43 12.12 -13.37
C GLY A 155 2.82 13.22 -14.34
N ARG A 156 2.56 13.01 -15.64
CA ARG A 156 2.92 13.93 -16.71
C ARG A 156 1.69 14.57 -17.32
N ASP A 157 1.84 15.80 -17.83
CA ASP A 157 0.82 16.43 -18.66
C ASP A 157 0.80 15.83 -20.08
N ILE A 158 -0.16 16.30 -20.90
CA ILE A 158 -0.31 15.88 -22.30
C ILE A 158 0.89 16.24 -23.20
N TYR A 159 1.76 17.14 -22.75
CA TYR A 159 2.98 17.55 -23.45
C TYR A 159 4.23 16.80 -22.96
N GLY A 160 4.08 15.89 -21.99
CA GLY A 160 5.15 15.09 -21.39
C GLY A 160 5.88 15.79 -20.23
N GLY A 161 5.46 16.99 -19.82
CA GLY A 161 6.00 17.73 -18.69
C GLY A 161 5.68 17.04 -17.37
N GLU A 162 6.66 17.00 -16.46
CA GLU A 162 6.46 16.44 -15.12
C GLU A 162 5.60 17.39 -14.27
N VAL A 163 4.45 16.90 -13.81
CA VAL A 163 3.50 17.69 -13.03
C VAL A 163 3.57 17.34 -11.55
N VAL A 164 3.69 16.05 -11.23
CA VAL A 164 3.74 15.57 -9.85
C VAL A 164 4.51 14.26 -9.75
N LYS A 165 5.11 13.99 -8.57
CA LYS A 165 5.83 12.74 -8.30
C LYS A 165 5.45 12.15 -6.97
N TYR A 166 5.49 10.82 -6.91
CA TYR A 166 5.40 10.07 -5.68
C TYR A 166 6.35 8.90 -5.70
N GLY A 167 7.16 8.74 -4.66
CA GLY A 167 8.06 7.60 -4.57
C GLY A 167 8.01 6.91 -3.21
N PHE A 168 8.31 5.61 -3.23
CA PHE A 168 8.30 4.73 -2.07
C PHE A 168 9.33 3.60 -2.25
N VAL A 169 9.69 2.93 -1.15
CA VAL A 169 10.64 1.81 -1.17
C VAL A 169 9.95 0.56 -0.62
N LEU A 170 9.70 -0.42 -1.49
CA LEU A 170 9.29 -1.75 -1.05
C LEU A 170 10.51 -2.48 -0.50
N ARG A 171 10.43 -2.93 0.75
CA ARG A 171 11.47 -3.72 1.44
C ARG A 171 11.05 -5.17 1.73
N GLN A 172 9.77 -5.48 1.51
CA GLN A 172 9.22 -6.78 1.85
C GLN A 172 8.00 -7.11 0.97
N TRP A 173 7.99 -8.30 0.36
CA TRP A 173 6.88 -8.81 -0.44
C TRP A 173 6.17 -9.98 0.24
N PHE A 174 4.84 -10.03 0.11
CA PHE A 174 3.98 -11.02 0.75
C PHE A 174 3.15 -11.82 -0.27
N VAL A 175 3.04 -13.12 -0.01
CA VAL A 175 2.27 -14.08 -0.82
C VAL A 175 1.37 -14.89 0.10
N ASN A 176 0.05 -14.84 -0.12
CA ASN A 176 -0.92 -15.56 0.69
C ASN A 176 -1.30 -16.91 0.06
N ARG A 177 -1.84 -17.82 0.88
CA ARG A 177 -2.36 -19.12 0.45
C ARG A 177 -3.89 -19.14 0.27
N GLY A 178 -4.48 -18.02 -0.13
CA GLY A 178 -5.91 -17.89 -0.38
C GLY A 178 -6.75 -18.29 0.83
N ASN A 179 -7.78 -19.11 0.56
CA ASN A 179 -8.71 -19.61 1.58
C ASN A 179 -8.20 -20.84 2.36
N GLN A 180 -6.93 -21.23 2.22
CA GLN A 180 -6.41 -22.44 2.84
C GLN A 180 -6.01 -22.22 4.30
N ALA A 181 -6.88 -22.68 5.22
CA ALA A 181 -6.57 -22.78 6.65
C ALA A 181 -5.98 -24.16 6.99
N LYS A 182 -4.75 -24.19 7.53
CA LYS A 182 -3.98 -25.41 7.83
C LYS A 182 -3.16 -25.25 9.12
N ALA A 183 -2.60 -26.35 9.61
CA ALA A 183 -1.68 -26.35 10.74
C ALA A 183 -0.40 -25.55 10.42
N TYR A 184 0.31 -25.11 11.46
CA TYR A 184 1.52 -24.31 11.31
C TYR A 184 2.58 -25.00 10.44
N SER A 185 2.80 -26.31 10.67
CA SER A 185 3.77 -27.11 9.91
C SER A 185 3.49 -27.12 8.41
N ASP A 186 2.22 -27.20 8.02
CA ASP A 186 1.81 -27.25 6.62
C ASP A 186 2.00 -25.89 5.93
N GLN A 187 1.69 -24.79 6.61
CA GLN A 187 1.94 -23.46 6.07
C GLN A 187 3.43 -23.16 6.00
N LEU A 188 4.22 -23.60 6.99
CA LEU A 188 5.66 -23.45 7.00
C LEU A 188 6.31 -24.20 5.83
N ALA A 189 5.92 -25.46 5.63
CA ALA A 189 6.38 -26.27 4.51
C ALA A 189 6.00 -25.62 3.17
N TRP A 190 4.77 -25.13 3.04
CA TRP A 190 4.30 -24.45 1.83
C TRP A 190 5.12 -23.18 1.52
N CYS A 191 5.37 -22.32 2.50
CA CYS A 191 6.20 -21.13 2.31
C CYS A 191 7.63 -21.48 1.89
N ASN A 192 8.25 -22.46 2.54
CA ASN A 192 9.61 -22.88 2.23
C ASN A 192 9.71 -23.46 0.80
N SER A 193 8.71 -24.23 0.36
CA SER A 193 8.65 -24.79 -0.99
C SER A 193 8.51 -23.71 -2.07
N LEU A 194 7.80 -22.62 -1.79
CA LEU A 194 7.75 -21.44 -2.67
C LEU A 194 9.10 -20.71 -2.80
N GLY A 195 10.05 -20.94 -1.88
CA GLY A 195 11.30 -20.18 -1.74
C GLY A 195 11.18 -18.95 -0.82
N TYR A 196 10.05 -18.84 -0.12
CA TYR A 196 9.72 -17.78 0.83
C TYR A 196 9.90 -18.31 2.26
N ARG A 197 9.72 -17.44 3.25
CA ARG A 197 9.69 -17.84 4.66
C ARG A 197 8.35 -17.50 5.30
N MET A 198 8.05 -18.15 6.42
CA MET A 198 6.99 -17.70 7.31
C MET A 198 7.32 -16.28 7.84
N PRO A 199 6.35 -15.35 7.90
CA PRO A 199 6.53 -14.05 8.52
C PRO A 199 6.77 -14.20 10.03
N ARG A 200 7.38 -13.19 10.63
CA ARG A 200 7.41 -13.00 12.09
C ARG A 200 6.26 -12.10 12.50
N VAL A 201 5.91 -12.06 13.78
CA VAL A 201 4.88 -11.14 14.31
C VAL A 201 5.14 -9.69 13.87
N ARG A 202 6.38 -9.20 14.04
CA ARG A 202 6.82 -7.85 13.64
C ARG A 202 6.75 -7.56 12.14
N ASP A 203 6.68 -8.60 11.30
CA ASP A 203 6.53 -8.41 9.85
C ASP A 203 5.08 -8.05 9.50
N LEU A 204 4.12 -8.36 10.39
CA LEU A 204 2.69 -8.19 10.16
C LEU A 204 2.07 -7.06 10.98
N THR A 205 2.55 -6.82 12.20
CA THR A 205 1.91 -5.91 13.14
C THR A 205 2.91 -5.26 14.10
N ASN A 206 2.57 -4.07 14.60
CA ASN A 206 3.24 -3.38 15.71
C ASN A 206 2.51 -3.55 17.05
N SER A 207 1.47 -4.39 17.10
CA SER A 207 0.69 -4.66 18.31
C SER A 207 1.55 -5.24 19.43
N ASN A 208 1.27 -4.80 20.65
CA ASN A 208 1.99 -5.26 21.82
C ASN A 208 1.24 -6.43 22.48
N TYR A 209 1.69 -7.64 22.13
CA TYR A 209 1.34 -8.88 22.79
C TYR A 209 2.60 -9.47 23.40
N ASN A 210 2.63 -9.70 24.72
CA ASN A 210 3.81 -10.19 25.45
C ASN A 210 5.09 -9.37 25.19
N ASP A 211 4.99 -8.03 25.15
CA ASP A 211 6.13 -7.11 24.91
C ASP A 211 6.80 -7.31 23.54
N LEU A 212 6.10 -7.91 22.57
CA LEU A 212 6.62 -8.16 21.22
C LEU A 212 6.43 -6.99 20.25
N GLY A 213 5.75 -5.93 20.65
CA GLY A 213 5.39 -4.81 19.78
C GLY A 213 5.65 -3.44 20.40
N ALA A 214 5.43 -2.40 19.59
CA ALA A 214 5.74 -1.02 19.94
C ALA A 214 4.54 -0.24 20.51
N THR A 215 3.32 -0.79 20.43
CA THR A 215 2.13 -0.18 21.03
C THR A 215 1.98 -0.55 22.50
N LEU A 216 0.93 -0.06 23.17
CA LEU A 216 0.60 -0.46 24.55
C LEU A 216 -0.56 -1.47 24.60
N VAL A 217 -1.03 -1.92 23.43
CA VAL A 217 -2.31 -2.63 23.26
C VAL A 217 -2.15 -3.75 22.23
N ASN A 218 -2.97 -4.80 22.34
CA ASN A 218 -2.91 -5.95 21.45
C ASN A 218 -3.68 -5.73 20.12
N HIS A 219 -3.40 -4.62 19.47
CA HIS A 219 -3.83 -4.28 18.11
C HIS A 219 -2.85 -3.29 17.50
N TYR A 220 -2.84 -3.19 16.17
CA TYR A 220 -1.93 -2.27 15.51
C TYR A 220 -2.34 -0.82 15.73
N LYS A 221 -1.37 0.09 15.63
CA LYS A 221 -1.62 1.50 15.32
C LYS A 221 -1.02 1.83 13.97
N ARG A 222 -1.75 2.55 13.12
CA ARG A 222 -1.30 2.90 11.76
C ARG A 222 0.08 3.53 11.79
N HIS A 223 1.02 2.94 11.05
CA HIS A 223 2.41 3.37 11.07
C HIS A 223 3.13 2.85 9.82
N ILE A 224 3.99 3.67 9.24
CA ILE A 224 4.81 3.28 8.09
C ILE A 224 5.97 2.43 8.58
N GLY A 225 6.25 1.30 7.94
CA GLY A 225 7.40 0.48 8.29
C GLY A 225 7.21 -0.37 9.54
N ALA A 226 5.99 -0.55 10.06
CA ALA A 226 5.73 -1.27 11.31
C ALA A 226 4.92 -2.56 11.16
N GLY A 227 4.79 -3.07 9.92
CA GLY A 227 4.17 -4.36 9.63
C GLY A 227 3.15 -4.29 8.51
N PHE A 228 2.93 -5.41 7.83
CA PHE A 228 2.06 -5.49 6.66
C PHE A 228 0.60 -5.08 6.96
N PHE A 229 -0.03 -5.63 8.00
CA PHE A 229 -1.40 -5.23 8.36
C PHE A 229 -1.45 -3.84 8.99
N THR A 230 -0.38 -3.40 9.64
CA THR A 230 -0.27 -2.04 10.17
C THR A 230 -0.30 -0.98 9.06
N GLU A 231 0.39 -1.25 7.95
CA GLU A 231 0.42 -0.37 6.79
C GLU A 231 -0.90 -0.45 5.99
N TRP A 232 -1.32 -1.66 5.61
CA TRP A 232 -2.43 -1.85 4.67
C TRP A 232 -3.81 -1.90 5.32
N GLY A 233 -3.89 -2.08 6.63
CA GLY A 233 -5.15 -2.19 7.36
C GLY A 233 -5.86 -3.52 7.11
N ASN A 234 -7.19 -3.48 7.11
CA ASN A 234 -7.98 -4.67 6.80
C ASN A 234 -7.81 -5.08 5.33
N ILE A 235 -6.97 -6.08 5.13
CA ILE A 235 -6.57 -6.55 3.81
C ILE A 235 -7.71 -7.18 2.99
N PHE A 236 -8.83 -7.55 3.63
CA PHE A 236 -10.01 -8.09 2.96
C PHE A 236 -10.68 -7.06 2.03
N TYR A 237 -10.41 -5.77 2.23
CA TYR A 237 -11.05 -4.70 1.46
C TYR A 237 -10.43 -4.48 0.08
N TYR A 238 -9.36 -5.20 -0.22
CA TYR A 238 -8.70 -5.18 -1.52
C TYR A 238 -9.18 -6.40 -2.33
N PRO A 239 -10.18 -6.23 -3.23
CA PRO A 239 -10.67 -7.32 -4.05
C PRO A 239 -9.57 -7.91 -4.94
N GLY A 240 -9.62 -9.22 -5.16
CA GLY A 240 -8.68 -9.91 -6.04
C GLY A 240 -7.30 -10.20 -5.44
N THR A 241 -7.09 -9.91 -4.16
CA THR A 241 -5.83 -10.25 -3.46
C THR A 241 -5.81 -11.68 -2.90
N GLY A 242 -6.97 -12.30 -2.71
CA GLY A 242 -7.11 -13.65 -2.15
C GLY A 242 -7.02 -13.73 -0.63
N PHE A 243 -6.78 -12.62 0.07
CA PHE A 243 -6.75 -12.62 1.53
C PHE A 243 -8.15 -12.76 2.13
N ILE A 244 -8.20 -13.31 3.35
CA ILE A 244 -9.41 -13.53 4.14
C ILE A 244 -9.25 -12.79 5.48
N THR A 245 -10.35 -12.24 6.00
CA THR A 245 -10.39 -11.66 7.36
C THR A 245 -10.26 -12.77 8.40
N SER A 246 -9.05 -13.01 8.91
CA SER A 246 -8.78 -14.06 9.89
C SER A 246 -7.39 -13.94 10.49
N TYR A 247 -6.94 -14.99 11.18
CA TYR A 247 -5.61 -15.10 11.77
C TYR A 247 -4.65 -15.82 10.82
N TYR A 248 -3.47 -15.23 10.62
CA TYR A 248 -2.39 -15.75 9.79
C TYR A 248 -1.24 -16.24 10.66
N TRP A 249 -0.70 -17.42 10.33
CA TRP A 249 0.44 -17.96 11.07
C TRP A 249 1.67 -17.06 10.96
N THR A 250 2.42 -16.97 12.04
CA THR A 250 3.76 -16.41 12.06
C THR A 250 4.71 -17.37 12.77
N SER A 251 5.99 -17.19 12.50
CA SER A 251 7.08 -17.75 13.30
C SER A 251 7.33 -16.88 14.53
N GLY A 252 7.87 -17.48 15.59
CA GLY A 252 8.36 -16.73 16.76
C GLY A 252 8.09 -17.37 18.11
N ALA A 253 7.21 -18.38 18.19
CA ALA A 253 7.00 -19.14 19.42
C ALA A 253 7.74 -20.48 19.38
N THR A 254 8.15 -20.95 20.56
CA THR A 254 8.79 -22.26 20.75
C THR A 254 7.78 -23.28 21.30
N GLY A 255 7.94 -24.56 20.94
CA GLY A 255 7.09 -25.64 21.43
C GLY A 255 5.77 -25.78 20.65
N SER A 256 4.70 -26.12 21.36
CA SER A 256 3.41 -26.50 20.76
C SER A 256 2.49 -25.33 20.40
N TYR A 257 2.92 -24.09 20.61
CA TYR A 257 2.11 -22.89 20.35
C TYR A 257 2.78 -22.00 19.32
N GLN A 258 1.98 -21.17 18.63
CA GLN A 258 2.41 -20.11 17.72
C GLN A 258 1.61 -18.83 17.93
N PHE A 259 2.09 -17.73 17.36
CA PHE A 259 1.55 -16.39 17.58
C PHE A 259 0.88 -15.78 16.35
N PRO A 260 -0.26 -16.32 15.90
CA PRO A 260 -0.87 -15.84 14.67
C PRO A 260 -1.40 -14.41 14.84
N VAL A 261 -1.38 -13.66 13.75
CA VAL A 261 -1.78 -12.25 13.70
C VAL A 261 -3.07 -12.10 12.92
N GLY A 262 -4.04 -11.38 13.48
CA GLY A 262 -5.32 -11.08 12.84
C GLY A 262 -5.17 -10.04 11.74
N SER A 263 -5.65 -10.34 10.53
CA SER A 263 -5.62 -9.41 9.39
C SER A 263 -6.60 -8.24 9.49
N TYR A 264 -7.54 -8.29 10.45
CA TYR A 264 -8.47 -7.21 10.74
C TYR A 264 -7.81 -6.10 11.55
N SER A 265 -7.36 -6.42 12.77
CA SER A 265 -6.88 -5.47 13.79
C SER A 265 -5.39 -5.56 14.10
N GLY A 266 -4.65 -6.50 13.50
CA GLY A 266 -3.26 -6.80 13.86
C GLY A 266 -3.09 -7.41 15.25
N GLY A 267 -4.18 -7.83 15.90
CA GLY A 267 -4.09 -8.48 17.21
C GLY A 267 -3.43 -9.85 17.13
N VAL A 268 -2.62 -10.17 18.14
CA VAL A 268 -1.88 -11.43 18.26
C VAL A 268 -2.62 -12.36 19.23
N ARG A 269 -2.62 -13.66 18.95
CA ARG A 269 -3.09 -14.70 19.86
C ARG A 269 -1.97 -15.68 20.19
N SER A 270 -2.18 -16.55 21.17
CA SER A 270 -1.40 -17.77 21.33
C SER A 270 -2.31 -18.96 21.04
N ASP A 271 -2.01 -19.66 19.95
CA ASP A 271 -2.80 -20.80 19.48
C ASP A 271 -1.91 -22.04 19.40
N SER A 272 -2.48 -23.23 19.66
CA SER A 272 -1.78 -24.49 19.42
C SER A 272 -1.38 -24.60 17.94
N ALA A 273 -0.15 -25.00 17.66
CA ALA A 273 0.38 -25.16 16.29
C ALA A 273 -0.42 -26.16 15.43
N SER A 274 -1.26 -27.00 16.05
CA SER A 274 -2.14 -27.96 15.39
C SER A 274 -3.45 -27.37 14.88
N VAL A 275 -3.86 -26.17 15.31
CA VAL A 275 -5.12 -25.58 14.82
C VAL A 275 -4.97 -25.11 13.37
N SER A 276 -6.09 -24.93 12.67
CA SER A 276 -6.07 -24.39 11.32
C SER A 276 -6.07 -22.86 11.34
N ARG A 277 -5.06 -22.24 10.71
CA ARG A 277 -4.97 -20.80 10.42
C ARG A 277 -4.46 -20.57 9.00
N TYR A 278 -4.62 -19.34 8.52
CA TYR A 278 -4.30 -18.98 7.15
C TYR A 278 -2.79 -18.83 6.94
N GLY A 279 -2.34 -19.13 5.73
CA GLY A 279 -0.94 -19.08 5.32
C GLY A 279 -0.59 -17.74 4.69
N LEU A 280 0.50 -17.15 5.17
CA LEU A 280 1.13 -15.99 4.58
C LEU A 280 2.64 -16.25 4.54
N CYS A 281 3.27 -15.94 3.42
CA CYS A 281 4.69 -16.12 3.21
C CYS A 281 5.31 -14.78 2.84
N THR A 282 6.59 -14.62 3.13
CA THR A 282 7.28 -13.37 2.85
C THR A 282 8.73 -13.59 2.43
N ALA A 283 9.23 -12.65 1.63
CA ALA A 283 10.62 -12.50 1.25
C ALA A 283 11.04 -11.04 1.53
N PRO A 284 12.33 -10.78 1.82
CA PRO A 284 12.90 -9.46 1.62
C PRO A 284 12.56 -9.03 0.21
#